data_AF-A0A2W6ZZB4-F1
#
_entry.id   AF-A0A2W6ZZB4-F1
#
_cell.length_a   1.000
_cell.length_b   1.000
_cell.length_c   1.000
_cell.angle_alpha   90.00
_cell.angle_beta   90.00
_cell.angle_gamma   90.00
#
_symmetry.space_group_name_H-M   'P 1'
#
loop_
_entity.id
_entity.type
_entity.pdbx_description
1 polymer ?
#
loop_
_entity_poly.entity_id
_entity_poly.type
_entity_poly.pdbx_seq_one_letter_code
_entity_poly.pdbx_strand_id
1 'polypeptide(L)'
;MLNLLRSKQWRSLSMITLGVTAAIVGVQLTGGLQGLEWAIFNQWVRLRPPENKAVPIIVVTLTEKDIQWMRRWPLSDAQLAALLNRLKRDRPAAIGLNLYRDLPVEPGHPELLQVFKTTPNLIGITKAVGNSEGAAVAPPPILRDRDQVGVNDLLIDADGTVRRNLLSIDRRGKEAQALGTKLALMYLSKQGITPTVRATDGCIQVGKATFCRLEHNAGGYIRVDTGGYQTLSNFLQISGGIPSVSLTEVMANRVPASLFQDKIVLIGTKADSVWGDRFYTPYTTDSNSTWVGVEIHANLTAQIISSALEGRPILQGLPQAWEWGWIVLWAGVGTLLGWSIRTLPGALVFISIAVISILAMTYGLFLVGWWAIAVSPVLALIGSAFLSRNYWVWHTLKQANQLLELKVQERTQELMDKNAALEQASHAAETANQTLHHLARTDELTQVANRRFFNEYLEQEWHRMLQAQLPLALVLIDIDFFKLYNDTYGHPAGDVCLAKVASSLKLTVKRPDDLVARYGGEEFIIILPNTPLAGAMQVATAIQSHIRFLQIPHRCSQISPWLTLSMGVACIVPTSQTSPAYLVDKVDQALYQAKRAGRDRAISEELFTQLTQPVHQLLD
;
A
#
# COMPACT_ATOMS: atom_id res chain seq x y z
N MET A 1 24.29 16.93 -7.26
CA MET A 1 23.51 15.67 -7.18
C MET A 1 22.07 15.89 -6.66
N LEU A 2 21.86 16.61 -5.56
CA LEU A 2 20.51 16.93 -5.01
C LEU A 2 19.57 17.65 -6.00
N ASN A 3 20.05 18.65 -6.76
CA ASN A 3 19.21 19.36 -7.74
C ASN A 3 18.75 18.48 -8.92
N LEU A 4 19.55 17.48 -9.32
CA LEU A 4 19.20 16.53 -10.39
C LEU A 4 18.19 15.47 -9.91
N LEU A 5 18.28 15.05 -8.65
CA LEU A 5 17.29 14.15 -8.05
C LEU A 5 15.94 14.86 -7.85
N ARG A 6 15.99 16.11 -7.38
CA ARG A 6 14.80 16.95 -7.24
C ARG A 6 14.14 17.22 -8.58
N SER A 7 14.92 17.49 -9.64
CA SER A 7 14.37 17.71 -10.98
C SER A 7 13.71 16.47 -11.58
N LYS A 8 14.26 15.26 -11.35
CA LYS A 8 13.61 14.00 -11.78
C LYS A 8 12.29 13.76 -11.05
N GLN A 9 12.23 14.01 -9.74
CA GLN A 9 10.99 13.87 -8.96
C GLN A 9 9.90 14.83 -9.44
N TRP A 10 10.23 16.11 -9.63
CA TRP A 10 9.28 17.10 -10.14
C TRP A 10 8.75 16.73 -11.54
N ARG A 11 9.60 16.20 -12.44
CA ARG A 11 9.16 15.71 -13.75
C ARG A 11 8.15 14.57 -13.63
N SER A 12 8.39 13.59 -12.74
CA SER A 12 7.45 12.49 -12.52
C SER A 12 6.11 12.97 -11.97
N LEU A 13 6.11 13.91 -11.02
CA LEU A 13 4.89 14.51 -10.49
C LEU A 13 4.09 15.25 -11.58
N SER A 14 4.76 16.07 -12.40
CA SER A 14 4.10 16.74 -13.53
C SER A 14 3.49 15.76 -14.54
N MET A 15 4.17 14.64 -14.82
CA MET A 15 3.62 13.60 -15.70
C MET A 15 2.37 12.94 -15.10
N ILE A 16 2.32 12.72 -13.78
CA ILE A 16 1.12 12.20 -13.10
C ILE A 16 -0.03 13.20 -13.24
N THR A 17 0.20 14.48 -12.94
CA THR A 17 -0.83 15.52 -13.06
C THR A 17 -1.39 15.61 -14.47
N LEU A 18 -0.53 15.70 -15.49
CA LEU A 18 -0.95 15.81 -16.89
C LEU A 18 -1.61 14.52 -17.40
N GLY A 19 -1.08 13.36 -17.04
CA GLY A 19 -1.63 12.06 -17.45
C GLY A 19 -3.03 11.81 -16.88
N VAL A 20 -3.24 12.10 -15.59
CA VAL A 20 -4.57 11.98 -14.96
C VAL A 20 -5.55 12.98 -15.57
N THR A 21 -5.12 14.23 -15.79
CA THR A 21 -5.95 15.24 -16.44
C THR A 21 -6.38 14.78 -17.84
N ALA A 22 -5.44 14.33 -18.67
CA ALA A 22 -5.73 13.87 -20.02
C ALA A 22 -6.70 12.67 -20.05
N ALA A 23 -6.54 11.73 -19.12
CA ALA A 23 -7.44 10.58 -18.99
C ALA A 23 -8.87 11.04 -18.63
N ILE A 24 -9.01 11.93 -17.64
CA ILE A 24 -10.32 12.40 -17.18
C ILE A 24 -11.01 13.26 -18.24
N VAL A 25 -10.28 14.20 -18.85
CA VAL A 25 -10.81 14.99 -19.97
C VAL A 25 -11.23 14.08 -21.12
N GLY A 26 -10.45 13.03 -21.41
CA GLY A 26 -10.82 12.00 -22.38
C GLY A 26 -12.17 11.35 -22.10
N VAL A 27 -12.41 10.93 -20.85
CA VAL A 27 -13.72 10.36 -20.43
C VAL A 27 -14.82 11.42 -20.44
N GLN A 28 -14.52 12.67 -20.07
CA GLN A 28 -15.49 13.76 -20.10
C GLN A 28 -15.97 14.03 -21.53
N LEU A 29 -15.06 14.06 -22.52
CA LEU A 29 -15.39 14.32 -23.92
C LEU A 29 -16.28 13.24 -24.56
N THR A 30 -16.35 12.03 -24.00
CA THR A 30 -17.30 11.01 -24.47
C THR A 30 -18.72 11.22 -23.92
N GLY A 31 -18.88 12.05 -22.88
CA GLY A 31 -20.12 12.20 -22.11
C GLY A 31 -20.27 11.20 -20.96
N GLY A 32 -19.26 10.38 -20.67
CA GLY A 32 -19.34 9.31 -19.67
C GLY A 32 -19.57 9.78 -18.22
N LEU A 33 -19.27 11.06 -17.92
CA LEU A 33 -19.45 11.65 -16.58
C LEU A 33 -20.70 12.54 -16.46
N GLN A 34 -21.41 12.78 -17.56
CA GLN A 34 -22.50 13.76 -17.66
C GLN A 34 -23.66 13.47 -16.70
N GLY A 35 -24.04 12.20 -16.53
CA GLY A 35 -25.11 11.81 -15.60
C GLY A 35 -24.79 12.14 -14.14
N LEU A 36 -23.52 12.04 -13.73
CA LEU A 36 -23.09 12.41 -12.38
C LEU A 36 -23.08 13.93 -12.18
N GLU A 37 -22.65 14.69 -13.19
CA GLU A 37 -22.71 16.17 -13.14
C GLU A 37 -24.15 16.66 -13.09
N TRP A 38 -25.08 16.02 -13.83
CA TRP A 38 -26.52 16.30 -13.74
C TRP A 38 -27.10 15.99 -12.36
N ALA A 39 -26.67 14.89 -11.73
CA ALA A 39 -27.10 14.57 -10.37
C ALA A 39 -26.67 15.67 -9.37
N ILE A 40 -25.43 16.16 -9.50
CA ILE A 40 -24.91 17.27 -8.71
C ILE A 40 -25.70 18.57 -8.99
N PHE A 41 -25.97 18.89 -10.26
CA PHE A 41 -26.80 20.04 -10.63
C PHE A 41 -28.18 19.98 -9.96
N ASN A 42 -28.85 18.82 -9.98
CA ASN A 42 -30.15 18.66 -9.35
C ASN A 42 -30.06 18.91 -7.83
N GLN A 43 -28.98 18.43 -7.21
CA GLN A 43 -28.75 18.67 -5.79
C GLN A 43 -28.51 20.14 -5.47
N TRP A 44 -27.74 20.85 -6.30
CA TRP A 44 -27.55 22.30 -6.16
C TRP A 44 -28.84 23.07 -6.31
N VAL A 45 -29.70 22.70 -7.25
CA VAL A 45 -31.03 23.30 -7.39
C VAL A 45 -31.85 23.12 -6.10
N ARG A 46 -31.87 21.91 -5.51
CA ARG A 46 -32.63 21.59 -4.30
C ARG A 46 -32.11 22.24 -3.02
N LEU A 47 -30.80 22.41 -2.91
CA LEU A 47 -30.14 22.98 -1.73
C LEU A 47 -30.21 24.51 -1.68
N ARG A 48 -30.79 25.16 -2.68
CA ARG A 48 -30.89 26.62 -2.65
C ARG A 48 -31.80 27.11 -1.52
N PRO A 49 -31.59 28.35 -1.05
CA PRO A 49 -32.52 28.96 -0.12
C PRO A 49 -33.85 29.25 -0.84
N PRO A 50 -35.00 29.09 -0.14
CA PRO A 50 -36.28 29.46 -0.71
C PRO A 50 -36.35 30.95 -1.01
N GLU A 51 -36.95 31.28 -2.14
CA GLU A 51 -37.13 32.64 -2.63
C GLU A 51 -38.50 33.15 -2.16
N ASN A 52 -38.53 33.95 -1.07
CA ASN A 52 -39.76 34.46 -0.45
C ASN A 52 -40.41 35.63 -1.21
N LYS A 53 -40.07 35.85 -2.48
CA LYS A 53 -40.60 36.97 -3.26
C LYS A 53 -41.79 36.55 -4.11
N ALA A 54 -42.87 37.30 -4.02
CA ALA A 54 -44.07 37.07 -4.81
C ALA A 54 -43.82 37.45 -6.27
N VAL A 55 -43.84 36.46 -7.16
CA VAL A 55 -43.82 36.69 -8.61
C VAL A 55 -45.26 36.93 -9.09
N PRO A 56 -45.52 37.85 -10.03
CA PRO A 56 -46.87 38.18 -10.50
C PRO A 56 -47.47 37.11 -11.42
N ILE A 57 -47.46 35.85 -11.00
CA ILE A 57 -47.94 34.69 -11.77
C ILE A 57 -48.87 33.86 -10.89
N ILE A 58 -49.96 33.40 -11.51
CA ILE A 58 -50.87 32.42 -10.92
C ILE A 58 -51.26 31.38 -11.98
N VAL A 59 -51.36 30.12 -11.55
CA VAL A 59 -51.81 29.03 -12.40
C VAL A 59 -53.26 28.67 -12.07
N VAL A 60 -54.14 28.69 -13.06
CA VAL A 60 -55.48 28.10 -12.99
C VAL A 60 -55.36 26.66 -13.46
N THR A 61 -55.37 25.73 -12.50
CA THR A 61 -55.16 24.30 -12.77
C THR A 61 -56.48 23.59 -12.98
N LEU A 62 -56.51 22.72 -13.99
CA LEU A 62 -57.57 21.74 -14.19
C LEU A 62 -57.18 20.42 -13.56
N THR A 63 -57.81 20.09 -12.44
CA THR A 63 -57.57 18.87 -11.68
C THR A 63 -58.52 17.75 -12.13
N GLU A 64 -58.26 16.52 -11.67
CA GLU A 64 -59.16 15.39 -11.91
C GLU A 64 -60.59 15.65 -11.38
N LYS A 65 -60.71 16.36 -10.25
CA LYS A 65 -62.00 16.78 -9.70
C LYS A 65 -62.74 17.75 -10.62
N ASP A 66 -62.01 18.64 -11.30
CA ASP A 66 -62.59 19.57 -12.27
C ASP A 66 -63.15 18.82 -13.49
N ILE A 67 -62.40 17.82 -14.00
CA ILE A 67 -62.85 16.96 -15.10
C ILE A 67 -64.12 16.19 -14.72
N GLN A 68 -64.14 15.59 -13.53
CA GLN A 68 -65.30 14.87 -13.00
C GLN A 68 -66.51 15.79 -12.82
N TRP A 69 -66.30 17.02 -12.32
CA TRP A 69 -67.36 18.01 -12.18
C TRP A 69 -67.95 18.43 -13.53
N MET A 70 -67.10 18.62 -14.54
CA MET A 70 -67.54 18.95 -15.90
C MET A 70 -68.11 17.75 -16.67
N ARG A 71 -67.85 16.51 -16.20
CA ARG A 71 -68.21 15.24 -16.83
C ARG A 71 -67.68 15.08 -18.27
N ARG A 72 -66.59 15.77 -18.61
CA ARG A 72 -65.98 15.70 -19.95
C ARG A 72 -64.52 16.15 -19.94
N TRP A 73 -63.76 15.59 -20.87
CA TRP A 73 -62.45 16.07 -21.30
C TRP A 73 -62.33 15.89 -22.82
N PRO A 74 -61.79 16.88 -23.56
CA PRO A 74 -61.40 18.22 -23.13
C PRO A 74 -62.61 19.15 -22.85
N LEU A 75 -62.33 20.34 -22.32
CA LEU A 75 -63.32 21.39 -22.06
C LEU A 75 -64.05 21.78 -23.33
N SER A 76 -65.35 22.04 -23.24
CA SER A 76 -66.07 22.61 -24.37
C SER A 76 -65.59 24.02 -24.68
N ASP A 77 -65.79 24.45 -25.92
CA ASP A 77 -65.52 25.83 -26.34
C ASP A 77 -66.33 26.83 -25.50
N ALA A 78 -67.58 26.50 -25.16
CA ALA A 78 -68.44 27.31 -24.28
C ALA A 78 -67.85 27.45 -22.86
N GLN A 79 -67.36 26.35 -22.27
CA GLN A 79 -66.74 26.37 -20.93
C GLN A 79 -65.46 27.20 -20.92
N LEU A 80 -64.62 27.03 -21.94
CA LEU A 80 -63.39 27.80 -22.08
C LEU A 80 -63.67 29.28 -22.34
N ALA A 81 -64.65 29.60 -23.18
CA ALA A 81 -65.09 30.98 -23.43
C ALA A 81 -65.63 31.63 -22.15
N ALA A 82 -66.40 30.90 -21.33
CA ALA A 82 -66.90 31.38 -20.04
C ALA A 82 -65.76 31.66 -19.05
N LEU A 83 -64.78 30.76 -18.94
CA LEU A 83 -63.59 30.95 -18.11
C LEU A 83 -62.79 32.18 -18.55
N LEU A 84 -62.49 32.29 -19.84
CA LEU A 84 -61.71 33.40 -20.38
C LEU A 84 -62.45 34.74 -20.22
N ASN A 85 -63.76 34.79 -20.43
CA ASN A 85 -64.56 35.98 -20.15
C ASN A 85 -64.56 36.35 -18.66
N ARG A 86 -64.63 35.35 -17.76
CA ARG A 86 -64.53 35.58 -16.32
C ARG A 86 -63.18 36.18 -15.94
N LEU A 87 -62.08 35.60 -16.43
CA LEU A 87 -60.73 36.10 -16.16
C LEU A 87 -60.49 37.47 -16.79
N LYS A 88 -61.00 37.71 -18.01
CA LYS A 88 -60.93 39.01 -18.69
C LYS A 88 -61.55 40.14 -17.85
N ARG A 89 -62.62 39.88 -17.10
CA ARG A 89 -63.23 40.86 -16.18
C ARG A 89 -62.29 41.29 -15.05
N ASP A 90 -61.39 40.40 -14.61
CA ASP A 90 -60.44 40.67 -13.53
C ASP A 90 -59.15 41.36 -14.02
N ARG A 91 -59.07 41.73 -15.30
CA ARG A 91 -57.98 42.51 -15.90
C ARG A 91 -56.57 41.94 -15.61
N PRO A 92 -56.30 40.68 -15.97
CA PRO A 92 -54.95 40.14 -15.86
C PRO A 92 -53.99 40.85 -16.81
N ALA A 93 -52.71 40.92 -16.43
CA ALA A 93 -51.69 41.50 -17.28
C ALA A 93 -51.50 40.67 -18.56
N ALA A 94 -51.52 39.35 -18.46
CA ALA A 94 -51.50 38.42 -19.59
C ALA A 94 -52.22 37.11 -19.23
N ILE A 95 -52.78 36.43 -20.22
CA ILE A 95 -53.42 35.11 -20.05
C ILE A 95 -52.69 34.12 -20.95
N GLY A 96 -52.09 33.08 -20.39
CA GLY A 96 -51.51 31.96 -21.11
C GLY A 96 -52.48 30.78 -21.12
N LEU A 97 -52.90 30.34 -22.30
CA LEU A 97 -53.76 29.17 -22.45
C LEU A 97 -52.89 27.97 -22.86
N ASN A 98 -52.43 27.20 -21.87
CA ASN A 98 -51.68 25.96 -22.09
C ASN A 98 -52.61 24.76 -22.33
N LEU A 99 -53.52 24.91 -23.29
CA LEU A 99 -54.44 23.87 -23.74
C LEU A 99 -54.52 23.92 -25.26
N TYR A 100 -54.32 22.79 -25.94
CA TYR A 100 -54.37 22.74 -27.39
C TYR A 100 -55.79 23.00 -27.90
N ARG A 101 -55.91 23.89 -28.88
CA ARG A 101 -57.18 24.33 -29.47
C ARG A 101 -57.16 24.42 -31.00
N ASP A 102 -56.48 23.46 -31.63
CA ASP A 102 -56.43 23.33 -33.10
C ASP A 102 -57.82 23.05 -33.69
N LEU A 103 -58.56 22.13 -33.06
CA LEU A 103 -59.88 21.71 -33.50
C LEU A 103 -61.01 22.28 -32.62
N PRO A 104 -62.20 22.52 -33.19
CA PRO A 104 -63.42 22.82 -32.43
C PRO A 104 -63.76 21.68 -31.47
N VAL A 105 -64.29 22.01 -30.30
CA VAL A 105 -64.80 21.02 -29.34
C VAL A 105 -66.08 21.61 -28.76
N GLU A 106 -67.17 21.23 -29.41
CA GLU A 106 -68.50 21.73 -29.15
C GLU A 106 -69.03 21.36 -27.74
N PRO A 107 -70.05 22.08 -27.24
CA PRO A 107 -70.66 23.28 -27.82
C PRO A 107 -69.84 24.56 -27.59
N GLY A 108 -70.05 25.57 -28.43
CA GLY A 108 -69.71 26.98 -28.15
C GLY A 108 -68.52 27.55 -28.91
N HIS A 109 -68.18 26.96 -30.06
CA HIS A 109 -67.04 27.39 -30.86
C HIS A 109 -67.13 28.87 -31.31
N PRO A 110 -68.28 29.37 -31.80
CA PRO A 110 -68.42 30.78 -32.20
C PRO A 110 -68.12 31.76 -31.06
N GLU A 111 -68.57 31.45 -29.84
CA GLU A 111 -68.33 32.25 -28.65
C GLU A 111 -66.83 32.30 -28.31
N LEU A 112 -66.14 31.16 -28.38
CA LEU A 112 -64.70 31.12 -28.13
C LEU A 112 -63.92 31.94 -29.17
N LEU A 113 -64.27 31.85 -30.45
CA LEU A 113 -63.65 32.66 -31.50
C LEU A 113 -63.84 34.16 -31.23
N GLN A 114 -65.00 34.58 -30.71
CA GLN A 114 -65.24 35.96 -30.33
C GLN A 114 -64.41 36.39 -29.11
N VAL A 115 -64.22 35.50 -28.13
CA VAL A 115 -63.33 35.75 -26.99
C VAL A 115 -61.88 35.90 -27.46
N PHE A 116 -61.40 35.05 -28.38
CA PHE A 116 -60.07 35.17 -28.96
C PHE A 116 -59.87 36.50 -29.69
N LYS A 117 -60.86 36.96 -30.47
CA LYS A 117 -60.80 38.27 -31.15
C LYS A 117 -60.73 39.45 -30.17
N THR A 118 -61.42 39.37 -29.04
CA THR A 118 -61.61 40.49 -28.11
C THR A 118 -60.66 40.50 -26.92
N THR A 119 -59.70 39.58 -26.86
CA THR A 119 -58.79 39.42 -25.71
C THR A 119 -57.33 39.55 -26.17
N PRO A 120 -56.79 40.78 -26.31
CA PRO A 120 -55.47 41.02 -26.92
C PRO A 120 -54.29 40.57 -26.05
N ASN A 121 -54.52 40.33 -24.75
CA ASN A 121 -53.53 39.83 -23.80
C ASN A 121 -53.58 38.30 -23.62
N LEU A 122 -54.32 37.58 -24.46
CA LEU A 122 -54.37 36.13 -24.48
C LEU A 122 -53.26 35.57 -25.38
N ILE A 123 -52.55 34.53 -24.92
CA ILE A 123 -51.59 33.77 -25.71
C ILE A 123 -52.02 32.30 -25.68
N GLY A 124 -52.33 31.74 -26.85
CA GLY A 124 -52.55 30.30 -27.03
C GLY A 124 -51.25 29.56 -27.34
N ILE A 125 -51.34 28.25 -27.52
CA ILE A 125 -50.17 27.40 -27.78
C ILE A 125 -50.18 26.71 -29.14
N THR A 126 -48.98 26.34 -29.59
CA THR A 126 -48.72 25.39 -30.69
C THR A 126 -47.65 24.40 -30.22
N LYS A 127 -47.69 23.16 -30.73
CA LYS A 127 -46.54 22.26 -30.67
C LYS A 127 -45.76 22.43 -31.98
N ALA A 128 -44.60 23.07 -31.90
CA ALA A 128 -43.83 23.47 -33.08
C ALA A 128 -43.10 22.27 -33.71
N VAL A 129 -42.57 21.37 -32.89
CA VAL A 129 -41.78 20.21 -33.34
C VAL A 129 -42.55 18.93 -33.06
N GLY A 130 -42.72 18.10 -34.09
CA GLY A 130 -43.15 16.72 -33.90
C GLY A 130 -41.97 15.89 -33.41
N ASN A 131 -42.14 15.16 -32.32
CA ASN A 131 -41.10 14.31 -31.73
C ASN A 131 -41.64 12.88 -31.50
N SER A 132 -40.82 12.03 -30.88
CA SER A 132 -41.19 10.66 -30.50
C SER A 132 -42.43 10.57 -29.59
N GLU A 133 -42.82 11.67 -28.95
CA GLU A 133 -43.99 11.76 -28.06
C GLU A 133 -45.24 12.34 -28.75
N GLY A 134 -45.16 12.75 -30.02
CA GLY A 134 -46.33 13.12 -30.82
C GLY A 134 -46.07 14.17 -31.91
N ALA A 135 -46.99 14.25 -32.87
CA ALA A 135 -46.92 15.17 -34.00
C ALA A 135 -47.00 16.65 -33.59
N ALA A 136 -46.55 17.54 -34.48
CA ALA A 136 -46.78 18.98 -34.34
C ALA A 136 -48.29 19.27 -34.30
N VAL A 137 -48.69 20.28 -33.53
CA VAL A 137 -50.10 20.66 -33.31
C VAL A 137 -50.26 22.12 -33.69
N ALA A 138 -51.18 22.42 -34.61
CA ALA A 138 -51.38 23.78 -35.08
C ALA A 138 -52.10 24.62 -34.01
N PRO A 139 -51.82 25.94 -33.95
CA PRO A 139 -52.54 26.85 -33.06
C PRO A 139 -53.91 27.23 -33.64
N PRO A 140 -54.82 27.78 -32.81
CA PRO A 140 -56.04 28.41 -33.30
C PRO A 140 -55.73 29.49 -34.36
N PRO A 141 -56.33 29.45 -35.56
CA PRO A 141 -56.00 30.39 -36.65
C PRO A 141 -56.10 31.86 -36.25
N ILE A 142 -57.16 32.24 -35.52
CA ILE A 142 -57.36 33.62 -35.03
C ILE A 142 -56.21 34.10 -34.15
N LEU A 143 -55.70 33.25 -33.27
CA LEU A 143 -54.58 33.62 -32.40
C LEU A 143 -53.28 33.71 -33.20
N ARG A 144 -53.06 32.80 -34.17
CA ARG A 144 -51.88 32.82 -35.04
C ARG A 144 -51.78 34.11 -35.84
N ASP A 145 -52.88 34.51 -36.47
CA ASP A 145 -52.91 35.67 -37.37
C ASP A 145 -52.73 36.99 -36.59
N ARG A 146 -52.93 36.97 -35.27
CA ARG A 146 -52.73 38.10 -34.35
C ARG A 146 -51.40 38.06 -33.60
N ASP A 147 -50.52 37.12 -33.94
CA ASP A 147 -49.28 36.84 -33.21
C ASP A 147 -49.50 36.58 -31.71
N GLN A 148 -50.60 35.92 -31.37
CA GLN A 148 -51.00 35.56 -30.00
C GLN A 148 -50.76 34.07 -29.71
N VAL A 149 -49.66 33.52 -30.23
CA VAL A 149 -49.29 32.09 -30.07
C VAL A 149 -47.88 31.97 -29.52
N GLY A 150 -47.72 31.11 -28.51
CA GLY A 150 -46.43 30.65 -27.99
C GLY A 150 -46.18 29.18 -28.28
N VAL A 151 -44.90 28.79 -28.34
CA VAL A 151 -44.46 27.41 -28.52
C VAL A 151 -44.54 26.67 -27.18
N ASN A 152 -45.16 25.49 -27.15
CA ASN A 152 -45.34 24.69 -25.93
C ASN A 152 -44.21 23.67 -25.69
N ASP A 153 -43.37 23.44 -26.69
CA ASP A 153 -42.30 22.44 -26.65
C ASP A 153 -41.36 22.64 -25.45
N LEU A 154 -41.09 21.55 -24.74
CA LEU A 154 -40.17 21.48 -23.62
C LEU A 154 -38.91 20.69 -24.01
N LEU A 155 -37.78 21.03 -23.41
CA LEU A 155 -36.51 20.36 -23.64
C LEU A 155 -36.27 19.31 -22.57
N ILE A 156 -36.32 18.04 -22.96
CA ILE A 156 -36.13 16.90 -22.08
C ILE A 156 -34.71 16.36 -22.29
N ASP A 157 -33.93 16.23 -21.23
CA ASP A 157 -32.60 15.62 -21.29
C ASP A 157 -32.69 14.09 -21.39
N ALA A 158 -31.57 13.43 -21.67
CA ALA A 158 -31.53 11.98 -21.90
C ALA A 158 -32.03 11.13 -20.71
N ASP A 159 -32.05 11.69 -19.50
CA ASP A 159 -32.58 11.06 -18.29
C ASP A 159 -34.05 11.44 -17.98
N GLY A 160 -34.74 12.07 -18.93
CA GLY A 160 -36.15 12.47 -18.79
C GLY A 160 -36.37 13.77 -18.01
N THR A 161 -35.31 14.44 -17.56
CA THR A 161 -35.44 15.66 -16.74
C THR A 161 -35.35 16.93 -17.57
N VAL A 162 -36.20 17.91 -17.24
CA VAL A 162 -36.16 19.26 -17.81
C VAL A 162 -35.20 20.12 -17.00
N ARG A 163 -34.04 20.46 -17.59
CA ARG A 163 -33.03 21.37 -17.00
C ARG A 163 -32.72 22.58 -17.87
N ARG A 164 -33.31 22.63 -19.07
CA ARG A 164 -33.10 23.67 -20.08
C ARG A 164 -34.43 24.32 -20.43
N ASN A 165 -34.37 25.62 -20.72
CA ASN A 165 -35.50 26.40 -21.17
C ASN A 165 -35.33 26.73 -22.65
N LEU A 166 -36.37 26.48 -23.45
CA LEU A 166 -36.49 27.01 -24.80
C LEU A 166 -37.06 28.42 -24.71
N LEU A 167 -36.33 29.43 -25.20
CA LEU A 167 -36.82 30.80 -25.24
C LEU A 167 -37.54 31.10 -26.56
N SER A 168 -36.97 30.61 -27.67
CA SER A 168 -37.54 30.73 -29.01
C SER A 168 -37.02 29.64 -29.95
N ILE A 169 -37.72 29.41 -31.05
CA ILE A 169 -37.30 28.55 -32.14
C ILE A 169 -37.48 29.29 -33.47
N ASP A 170 -36.58 29.10 -34.41
CA ASP A 170 -36.77 29.60 -35.77
C ASP A 170 -37.70 28.66 -36.54
N ARG A 171 -38.81 29.19 -37.03
CA ARG A 171 -39.77 28.48 -37.86
C ARG A 171 -39.91 29.19 -39.20
N ARG A 172 -39.23 28.66 -40.23
CA ARG A 172 -39.27 29.16 -41.62
C ARG A 172 -38.86 30.64 -41.73
N GLY A 173 -37.84 31.07 -40.99
CA GLY A 173 -37.33 32.44 -41.01
C GLY A 173 -38.11 33.41 -40.12
N LYS A 174 -39.07 32.91 -39.32
CA LYS A 174 -39.77 33.70 -38.30
C LYS A 174 -39.49 33.09 -36.93
N GLU A 175 -38.96 33.91 -36.02
CA GLU A 175 -38.73 33.52 -34.64
C GLU A 175 -40.07 33.34 -33.91
N ALA A 176 -40.31 32.14 -33.39
CA ALA A 176 -41.46 31.79 -32.58
C ALA A 176 -41.03 31.62 -31.11
N GLN A 177 -41.56 32.46 -30.22
CA GLN A 177 -41.22 32.43 -28.80
C GLN A 177 -41.94 31.29 -28.08
N ALA A 178 -41.29 30.71 -27.08
CA ALA A 178 -41.94 29.81 -26.13
C ALA A 178 -43.04 30.53 -25.35
N LEU A 179 -44.07 29.79 -24.90
CA LEU A 179 -45.20 30.34 -24.17
C LEU A 179 -44.74 31.21 -22.99
N GLY A 180 -43.85 30.68 -22.14
CA GLY A 180 -43.36 31.41 -20.98
C GLY A 180 -42.59 32.70 -21.34
N THR A 181 -41.78 32.66 -22.40
CA THR A 181 -41.08 33.85 -22.92
C THR A 181 -42.05 34.92 -23.38
N LYS A 182 -43.06 34.53 -24.17
CA LYS A 182 -44.03 35.47 -24.74
C LYS A 182 -44.87 36.15 -23.66
N LEU A 183 -45.30 35.40 -22.64
CA LEU A 183 -46.01 35.94 -21.48
C LEU A 183 -45.13 36.90 -20.67
N ALA A 184 -43.87 36.54 -20.42
CA ALA A 184 -42.95 37.40 -19.68
C ALA A 184 -42.69 38.72 -20.43
N LEU A 185 -42.41 38.67 -21.73
CA LEU A 185 -42.18 39.87 -22.54
C LEU A 185 -43.43 40.74 -22.68
N MET A 186 -44.63 40.13 -22.76
CA MET A 186 -45.90 40.88 -22.74
C MET A 186 -46.10 41.63 -21.41
N TYR A 187 -45.74 41.01 -20.29
CA TYR A 187 -45.81 41.65 -18.97
C TYR A 187 -44.76 42.76 -18.82
N LEU A 188 -43.51 42.49 -19.21
CA LEU A 188 -42.40 43.42 -19.10
C LEU A 188 -42.55 44.64 -20.01
N SER A 189 -43.14 44.48 -21.20
CA SER A 189 -43.38 45.61 -22.12
C SER A 189 -44.35 46.63 -21.53
N LYS A 190 -45.35 46.19 -20.74
CA LYS A 190 -46.22 47.09 -19.97
C LYS A 190 -45.48 47.87 -18.90
N GLN A 191 -44.32 47.38 -18.46
CA GLN A 191 -43.41 48.08 -17.55
C GLN A 191 -42.33 48.90 -18.28
N GLY A 192 -42.43 49.04 -19.61
CA GLY A 192 -41.45 49.77 -20.42
C GLY A 192 -40.15 49.01 -20.70
N ILE A 193 -40.13 47.69 -20.48
CA ILE A 193 -38.94 46.86 -20.70
C ILE A 193 -39.14 46.03 -21.97
N THR A 194 -38.29 46.28 -22.97
CA THR A 194 -38.28 45.54 -24.25
C THR A 194 -36.96 44.80 -24.44
N PRO A 195 -36.96 43.64 -25.11
CA PRO A 195 -35.73 42.90 -25.38
C PRO A 195 -34.86 43.63 -26.42
N THR A 196 -33.56 43.66 -26.20
CA THR A 196 -32.57 44.20 -27.14
C THR A 196 -31.46 43.18 -27.38
N VAL A 197 -31.07 42.98 -28.63
CA VAL A 197 -29.93 42.10 -28.96
C VAL A 197 -28.63 42.87 -28.79
N ARG A 198 -27.72 42.33 -27.99
CA ARG A 198 -26.40 42.92 -27.79
C ARG A 198 -25.49 42.59 -28.98
N ALA A 199 -24.92 43.62 -29.60
CA ALA A 199 -24.14 43.48 -30.82
C ALA A 199 -22.82 42.71 -30.65
N THR A 200 -22.27 42.63 -29.42
CA THR A 200 -20.95 42.01 -29.16
C THR A 200 -20.99 40.48 -29.19
N ASP A 201 -22.05 39.88 -28.68
CA ASP A 201 -22.15 38.44 -28.38
C ASP A 201 -23.47 37.81 -28.86
N GLY A 202 -24.41 38.60 -29.38
CA GLY A 202 -25.73 38.14 -29.79
C GLY A 202 -26.63 37.75 -28.62
N CYS A 203 -26.25 38.07 -27.38
CA CYS A 203 -27.08 37.80 -26.21
C CYS A 203 -28.29 38.75 -26.18
N ILE A 204 -29.43 38.25 -25.70
CA ILE A 204 -30.66 39.02 -25.57
C ILE A 204 -30.67 39.66 -24.18
N GLN A 205 -30.64 40.99 -24.15
CA GLN A 205 -30.77 41.76 -22.92
C GLN A 205 -32.24 42.14 -22.68
N VAL A 206 -32.73 41.88 -21.47
CA VAL A 206 -34.10 42.20 -21.02
C VAL A 206 -34.01 42.82 -19.63
N GLY A 207 -34.19 44.14 -19.53
CA GLY A 207 -33.99 44.86 -18.28
C GLY A 207 -32.57 44.68 -17.74
N LYS A 208 -32.45 44.17 -16.50
CA LYS A 208 -31.17 43.85 -15.85
C LYS A 208 -30.55 42.52 -16.30
N ALA A 209 -31.33 41.67 -16.98
CA ALA A 209 -30.92 40.32 -17.34
C ALA A 209 -30.29 40.24 -18.72
N THR A 210 -29.32 39.34 -18.87
CA THR A 210 -28.73 38.96 -20.16
C THR A 210 -28.89 37.45 -20.36
N PHE A 211 -29.69 37.08 -21.36
CA PHE A 211 -29.86 35.69 -21.78
C PHE A 211 -28.88 35.44 -22.92
N CYS A 212 -27.98 34.48 -22.76
CA CYS A 212 -27.06 34.04 -23.80
C CYS A 212 -27.44 32.63 -24.23
N ARG A 213 -27.24 32.32 -25.51
CA ARG A 213 -27.53 30.98 -26.04
C ARG A 213 -26.64 29.94 -25.34
N LEU A 214 -27.25 28.81 -24.99
CA LEU A 214 -26.53 27.66 -24.42
C LEU A 214 -25.48 27.13 -25.40
N GLU A 215 -24.25 26.97 -24.94
CA GLU A 215 -23.18 26.31 -25.70
C GLU A 215 -23.32 24.78 -25.66
N HIS A 216 -22.80 24.10 -26.69
CA HIS A 216 -22.86 22.64 -26.82
C HIS A 216 -22.24 21.89 -25.63
N ASN A 217 -21.23 22.48 -24.98
CA ASN A 217 -20.50 21.91 -23.85
C ASN A 217 -20.64 22.78 -22.59
N ALA A 218 -21.79 23.42 -22.39
CA ALA A 218 -22.01 24.30 -21.25
C ALA A 218 -22.12 23.50 -19.94
N GLY A 219 -21.16 23.66 -19.02
CA GLY A 219 -21.17 22.98 -17.73
C GLY A 219 -21.02 21.47 -17.91
N GLY A 220 -21.89 20.70 -17.25
CA GLY A 220 -21.86 19.23 -17.36
C GLY A 220 -22.36 18.66 -18.69
N TYR A 221 -22.85 19.47 -19.64
CA TYR A 221 -23.30 18.98 -20.95
C TYR A 221 -22.12 18.70 -21.89
N ILE A 222 -22.26 17.67 -22.72
CA ILE A 222 -21.32 17.35 -23.79
C ILE A 222 -22.11 17.13 -25.08
N ARG A 223 -21.86 17.96 -26.09
CA ARG A 223 -22.52 17.91 -27.42
C ARG A 223 -24.05 17.91 -27.33
N VAL A 224 -24.62 18.71 -26.44
CA VAL A 224 -26.07 18.84 -26.31
C VAL A 224 -26.66 19.53 -27.55
N ASP A 225 -27.88 19.16 -27.94
CA ASP A 225 -28.60 19.87 -28.99
C ASP A 225 -28.92 21.30 -28.53
N THR A 226 -28.40 22.28 -29.27
CA THR A 226 -28.57 23.72 -29.04
C THR A 226 -29.52 24.37 -30.06
N GLY A 227 -30.38 23.59 -30.71
CA GLY A 227 -31.43 24.08 -31.61
C GLY A 227 -32.38 25.08 -30.95
N GLY A 228 -32.71 26.16 -31.65
CA GLY A 228 -33.45 27.29 -31.06
C GLY A 228 -32.60 28.12 -30.08
N TYR A 229 -33.22 29.08 -29.39
CA TYR A 229 -32.56 29.88 -28.37
C TYR A 229 -32.78 29.24 -27.00
N GLN A 230 -31.80 28.50 -26.51
CA GLN A 230 -31.90 27.77 -25.23
C GLN A 230 -31.08 28.43 -24.12
N THR A 231 -31.52 28.26 -22.88
CA THR A 231 -30.78 28.67 -21.67
C THR A 231 -30.89 27.58 -20.59
N LEU A 232 -29.99 27.59 -19.59
CA LEU A 232 -30.17 26.72 -18.43
C LEU A 232 -31.36 27.19 -17.59
N SER A 233 -32.16 26.23 -17.12
CA SER A 233 -33.29 26.51 -16.26
C SER A 233 -32.81 26.77 -14.84
N ASN A 234 -33.11 27.96 -14.37
CA ASN A 234 -32.87 28.39 -13.01
C ASN A 234 -34.19 28.33 -12.24
N PHE A 235 -34.72 27.13 -11.99
CA PHE A 235 -36.02 26.94 -11.34
C PHE A 235 -36.14 27.76 -10.06
N LEU A 236 -37.28 28.42 -9.84
CA LEU A 236 -37.54 29.16 -8.62
C LEU A 236 -37.84 28.21 -7.47
N GLN A 237 -37.31 28.52 -6.30
CA GLN A 237 -37.62 27.78 -5.09
C GLN A 237 -38.70 28.51 -4.29
N ILE A 238 -39.95 28.42 -4.74
CA ILE A 238 -41.08 29.07 -4.08
C ILE A 238 -41.59 28.15 -2.97
N SER A 239 -41.66 28.66 -1.74
CA SER A 239 -42.27 27.92 -0.62
C SER A 239 -43.74 27.64 -0.95
N GLY A 240 -44.12 26.35 -1.00
CA GLY A 240 -45.46 25.93 -1.41
C GLY A 240 -45.69 25.83 -2.93
N GLY A 241 -44.67 26.05 -3.76
CA GLY A 241 -44.75 25.96 -5.22
C GLY A 241 -45.31 27.21 -5.89
N ILE A 242 -45.56 27.14 -7.21
CA ILE A 242 -46.19 28.24 -7.94
C ILE A 242 -47.64 28.38 -7.45
N PRO A 243 -48.08 29.59 -7.07
CA PRO A 243 -49.46 29.82 -6.64
C PRO A 243 -50.46 29.28 -7.67
N SER A 244 -51.38 28.44 -7.22
CA SER A 244 -52.37 27.82 -8.09
C SER A 244 -53.76 27.83 -7.46
N VAL A 245 -54.79 27.87 -8.32
CA VAL A 245 -56.20 27.78 -7.96
C VAL A 245 -56.91 26.82 -8.91
N SER A 246 -57.94 26.13 -8.42
CA SER A 246 -58.71 25.20 -9.24
C SER A 246 -59.62 25.96 -10.21
N LEU A 247 -59.77 25.43 -11.43
CA LEU A 247 -60.69 25.99 -12.43
C LEU A 247 -62.13 26.11 -11.90
N THR A 248 -62.63 25.09 -11.18
CA THR A 248 -64.00 25.14 -10.64
C THR A 248 -64.18 26.25 -9.62
N GLU A 249 -63.17 26.55 -8.80
CA GLU A 249 -63.22 27.67 -7.86
C GLU A 249 -63.30 29.03 -8.57
N VAL A 250 -62.57 29.19 -9.68
CA VAL A 250 -62.62 30.39 -10.53
C VAL A 250 -64.00 30.53 -11.17
N MET A 251 -64.54 29.45 -11.74
CA MET A 251 -65.86 29.43 -12.38
C MET A 251 -66.99 29.68 -11.40
N ALA A 252 -66.85 29.20 -10.16
CA ALA A 252 -67.82 29.39 -9.08
C ALA A 252 -67.71 30.77 -8.39
N ASN A 253 -66.87 31.69 -8.88
CA ASN A 253 -66.60 33.01 -8.28
C ASN A 253 -66.14 32.94 -6.81
N ARG A 254 -65.46 31.86 -6.41
CA ARG A 254 -64.91 31.69 -5.06
C ARG A 254 -63.52 32.31 -4.90
N VAL A 255 -62.91 32.72 -6.01
CA VAL A 255 -61.59 33.34 -6.04
C VAL A 255 -61.72 34.87 -6.22
N PRO A 256 -61.09 35.68 -5.36
CA PRO A 256 -61.18 37.14 -5.44
C PRO A 256 -60.46 37.69 -6.67
N ALA A 257 -61.00 38.75 -7.27
CA ALA A 257 -60.45 39.39 -8.48
C ALA A 257 -59.01 39.91 -8.30
N SER A 258 -58.66 40.35 -7.07
CA SER A 258 -57.31 40.81 -6.71
C SER A 258 -56.23 39.73 -6.89
N LEU A 259 -56.63 38.46 -6.97
CA LEU A 259 -55.69 37.37 -7.21
C LEU A 259 -55.18 37.37 -8.66
N PHE A 260 -55.98 37.84 -9.62
CA PHE A 260 -55.66 37.86 -11.06
C PHE A 260 -55.27 39.24 -11.59
N GLN A 261 -55.77 40.30 -10.95
CA GLN A 261 -55.54 41.67 -11.38
C GLN A 261 -54.04 41.98 -11.53
N ASP A 262 -53.66 42.49 -12.70
CA ASP A 262 -52.28 42.84 -13.07
C ASP A 262 -51.25 41.69 -12.95
N LYS A 263 -51.71 40.44 -12.84
CA LYS A 263 -50.86 39.24 -12.85
C LYS A 263 -50.98 38.48 -14.16
N ILE A 264 -50.00 37.62 -14.40
CA ILE A 264 -50.03 36.65 -15.50
C ILE A 264 -50.80 35.43 -15.01
N VAL A 265 -51.81 35.04 -15.77
CA VAL A 265 -52.65 33.88 -15.48
C VAL A 265 -52.35 32.79 -16.48
N LEU A 266 -51.75 31.67 -16.05
CA LEU A 266 -51.58 30.49 -16.91
C LEU A 266 -52.67 29.48 -16.63
N ILE A 267 -53.31 28.97 -17.67
CA ILE A 267 -54.38 27.97 -17.59
C ILE A 267 -53.84 26.67 -18.14
N GLY A 268 -53.92 25.57 -17.38
CA GLY A 268 -53.42 24.27 -17.82
C GLY A 268 -53.88 23.12 -16.94
N THR A 269 -53.58 21.89 -17.36
CA THR A 269 -54.05 20.67 -16.68
C THR A 269 -53.05 20.15 -15.65
N LYS A 270 -53.58 19.59 -14.57
CA LYS A 270 -52.88 18.80 -13.55
C LYS A 270 -53.66 17.51 -13.24
N ALA A 271 -54.54 17.10 -14.15
CA ALA A 271 -55.36 15.91 -14.00
C ALA A 271 -54.57 14.64 -14.33
N ASP A 272 -54.69 13.61 -13.50
CA ASP A 272 -53.96 12.35 -13.67
C ASP A 272 -54.44 11.57 -14.91
N SER A 273 -55.69 11.77 -15.33
CA SER A 273 -56.24 11.17 -16.56
C SER A 273 -55.66 11.75 -17.85
N VAL A 274 -54.99 12.90 -17.80
CA VAL A 274 -54.38 13.54 -18.97
C VAL A 274 -52.92 13.09 -19.11
N TRP A 275 -52.73 12.01 -19.85
CA TRP A 275 -51.41 11.44 -20.13
C TRP A 275 -50.55 12.37 -20.98
N GLY A 276 -49.24 12.39 -20.70
CA GLY A 276 -48.22 13.10 -21.51
C GLY A 276 -47.88 14.53 -21.07
N ASP A 277 -48.43 15.03 -19.96
CA ASP A 277 -48.13 16.37 -19.43
C ASP A 277 -47.41 16.31 -18.06
N ARG A 278 -46.69 15.24 -17.75
CA ARG A 278 -45.89 15.08 -16.52
C ARG A 278 -44.41 14.98 -16.85
N PHE A 279 -43.59 15.77 -16.16
CA PHE A 279 -42.17 15.92 -16.45
C PHE A 279 -41.34 15.82 -15.17
N TYR A 280 -40.14 15.25 -15.29
CA TYR A 280 -39.15 15.31 -14.24
C TYR A 280 -38.45 16.67 -14.25
N THR A 281 -38.26 17.23 -13.06
CA THR A 281 -37.47 18.45 -12.84
C THR A 281 -36.41 18.15 -11.79
N PRO A 282 -35.44 19.05 -11.56
CA PRO A 282 -34.48 18.90 -10.46
C PRO A 282 -35.12 18.68 -9.07
N TYR A 283 -36.38 19.10 -8.88
CA TYR A 283 -37.13 18.91 -7.63
C TYR A 283 -37.86 17.56 -7.55
N THR A 284 -37.95 16.80 -8.64
CA THR A 284 -38.60 15.49 -8.61
C THR A 284 -37.72 14.50 -7.85
N THR A 285 -38.28 13.92 -6.78
CA THR A 285 -37.67 12.86 -5.97
C THR A 285 -38.40 11.52 -6.09
N ASP A 286 -39.67 11.56 -6.49
CA ASP A 286 -40.56 10.43 -6.68
C ASP A 286 -41.64 10.73 -7.74
N SER A 287 -42.48 9.75 -8.07
CA SER A 287 -43.56 9.90 -9.05
C SER A 287 -44.65 10.91 -8.65
N ASN A 288 -44.77 11.24 -7.37
CA ASN A 288 -45.79 12.17 -6.85
C ASN A 288 -45.34 13.64 -6.94
N SER A 289 -44.02 13.86 -7.06
CA SER A 289 -43.37 15.18 -7.13
C SER A 289 -43.07 15.67 -8.56
N THR A 290 -43.62 15.00 -9.59
CA THR A 290 -43.49 15.43 -10.99
C THR A 290 -44.21 16.75 -11.23
N TRP A 291 -43.68 17.55 -12.15
CA TRP A 291 -44.28 18.83 -12.54
C TRP A 291 -45.13 18.66 -13.80
N VAL A 292 -46.09 19.55 -14.00
CA VAL A 292 -46.85 19.60 -15.25
C VAL A 292 -46.36 20.70 -16.18
N GLY A 293 -46.62 20.58 -17.49
CA GLY A 293 -46.08 21.50 -18.50
C GLY A 293 -46.43 22.97 -18.22
N VAL A 294 -47.65 23.24 -17.72
CA VAL A 294 -48.07 24.59 -17.35
C VAL A 294 -47.25 25.18 -16.19
N GLU A 295 -46.83 24.36 -15.22
CA GLU A 295 -45.98 24.79 -14.11
C GLU A 295 -44.56 25.10 -14.60
N ILE A 296 -44.05 24.34 -15.59
CA ILE A 296 -42.73 24.60 -16.20
C ILE A 296 -42.74 25.92 -16.99
N HIS A 297 -43.78 26.19 -17.79
CA HIS A 297 -43.94 27.47 -18.47
C HIS A 297 -44.13 28.63 -17.50
N ALA A 298 -44.87 28.43 -16.42
CA ALA A 298 -45.01 29.42 -15.36
C ALA A 298 -43.64 29.71 -14.70
N ASN A 299 -42.83 28.68 -14.42
CA ASN A 299 -41.48 28.83 -13.90
C ASN A 299 -40.56 29.59 -14.87
N LEU A 300 -40.59 29.28 -16.16
CA LEU A 300 -39.84 30.04 -17.18
C LEU A 300 -40.24 31.52 -17.19
N THR A 301 -41.55 31.78 -17.22
CA THR A 301 -42.10 33.14 -17.17
C THR A 301 -41.58 33.89 -15.95
N ALA A 302 -41.63 33.22 -14.80
CA ALA A 302 -41.20 33.74 -13.52
C ALA A 302 -39.69 34.01 -13.46
N GLN A 303 -38.88 33.11 -14.03
CA GLN A 303 -37.43 33.28 -14.16
C GLN A 303 -37.11 34.51 -15.00
N ILE A 304 -37.77 34.71 -16.15
CA ILE A 304 -37.50 35.86 -17.02
C ILE A 304 -37.84 37.18 -16.30
N ILE A 305 -39.01 37.25 -15.66
CA ILE A 305 -39.46 38.46 -14.96
C ILE A 305 -38.54 38.81 -13.79
N SER A 306 -38.26 37.83 -12.92
CA SER A 306 -37.38 38.04 -11.76
C SER A 306 -35.96 38.42 -12.19
N SER A 307 -35.44 37.83 -13.26
CA SER A 307 -34.12 38.20 -13.80
C SER A 307 -34.14 39.62 -14.37
N ALA A 308 -35.16 39.98 -15.15
CA ALA A 308 -35.25 41.29 -15.81
C ALA A 308 -35.46 42.45 -14.82
N LEU A 309 -36.33 42.27 -13.83
CA LEU A 309 -36.69 43.32 -12.86
C LEU A 309 -35.72 43.38 -11.67
N GLU A 310 -35.35 42.22 -11.14
CA GLU A 310 -34.62 42.13 -9.87
C GLU A 310 -33.14 41.81 -10.06
N GLY A 311 -32.71 41.41 -11.26
CA GLY A 311 -31.33 40.98 -11.50
C GLY A 311 -31.04 39.58 -10.94
N ARG A 312 -32.05 38.72 -10.82
CA ARG A 312 -31.85 37.31 -10.45
C ARG A 312 -30.85 36.66 -11.42
N PRO A 313 -29.84 35.92 -10.92
CA PRO A 313 -28.84 35.30 -11.79
C PRO A 313 -29.46 34.34 -12.82
N ILE A 314 -28.89 34.32 -14.02
CA ILE A 314 -29.19 33.32 -15.04
C ILE A 314 -28.07 32.29 -15.00
N LEU A 315 -28.45 31.01 -14.94
CA LEU A 315 -27.46 29.94 -14.92
C LEU A 315 -26.74 29.85 -16.29
N GLN A 316 -25.43 29.79 -16.24
CA GLN A 316 -24.55 29.61 -17.39
C GLN A 316 -23.51 28.53 -17.07
N GLY A 317 -23.14 27.75 -18.07
CA GLY A 317 -22.02 26.82 -17.94
C GLY A 317 -20.70 27.57 -17.88
N LEU A 318 -19.74 27.06 -17.10
CA LEU A 318 -18.37 27.57 -17.16
C LEU A 318 -17.80 27.32 -18.57
N PRO A 319 -17.04 28.25 -19.18
CA PRO A 319 -16.46 28.00 -20.48
C PRO A 319 -15.47 26.82 -20.42
N GLN A 320 -15.45 25.99 -21.46
CA GLN A 320 -14.74 24.71 -21.46
C GLN A 320 -13.24 24.81 -21.12
N ALA A 321 -12.56 25.87 -21.55
CA ALA A 321 -11.15 26.10 -21.22
C ALA A 321 -10.91 26.27 -19.71
N TRP A 322 -11.83 26.93 -19.01
CA TRP A 322 -11.76 27.10 -17.55
C TRP A 322 -12.05 25.79 -16.82
N GLU A 323 -12.92 24.94 -17.36
CA GLU A 323 -13.16 23.61 -16.79
C GLU A 323 -11.92 22.72 -16.87
N TRP A 324 -11.20 22.74 -18.00
CA TRP A 324 -9.93 22.00 -18.12
C TRP A 324 -8.87 22.54 -17.16
N GLY A 325 -8.74 23.87 -17.04
CA GLY A 325 -7.87 24.49 -16.04
C GLY A 325 -8.23 24.09 -14.62
N TRP A 326 -9.52 23.99 -14.31
CA TRP A 326 -10.04 23.54 -13.02
C TRP A 326 -9.69 22.06 -12.72
N ILE A 327 -9.77 21.17 -13.71
CA ILE A 327 -9.33 19.77 -13.58
C ILE A 327 -7.82 19.70 -13.34
N VAL A 328 -7.01 20.44 -14.10
CA VAL A 328 -5.55 20.50 -13.93
C VAL A 328 -5.17 20.97 -12.53
N LEU A 329 -5.84 22.02 -12.02
CA LEU A 329 -5.59 22.55 -10.69
C LEU A 329 -5.76 21.47 -9.62
N TRP A 330 -6.89 20.74 -9.64
CA TRP A 330 -7.16 19.72 -8.63
C TRP A 330 -6.36 18.44 -8.81
N ALA A 331 -5.99 18.09 -10.04
CA ALA A 331 -4.96 17.07 -10.28
C ALA A 331 -3.61 17.47 -9.66
N GLY A 332 -3.24 18.74 -9.75
CA GLY A 332 -2.03 19.28 -9.14
C GLY A 332 -2.09 19.22 -7.61
N VAL A 333 -3.19 19.67 -7.01
CA VAL A 333 -3.41 19.58 -5.56
C VAL A 333 -3.36 18.12 -5.08
N GLY A 334 -4.01 17.20 -5.79
CA GLY A 334 -3.99 15.77 -5.44
C GLY A 334 -2.58 15.20 -5.50
N THR A 335 -1.84 15.51 -6.57
CA THR A 335 -0.43 15.12 -6.72
C THR A 335 0.41 15.60 -5.53
N LEU A 336 0.24 16.86 -5.11
CA LEU A 336 0.96 17.45 -3.97
C LEU A 336 0.59 16.81 -2.62
N LEU A 337 -0.69 16.55 -2.38
CA LEU A 337 -1.16 15.89 -1.15
C LEU A 337 -0.63 14.46 -1.05
N GLY A 338 -0.71 13.70 -2.16
CA GLY A 338 -0.18 12.32 -2.23
C GLY A 338 1.33 12.23 -2.03
N TRP A 339 2.05 13.28 -2.44
CA TRP A 339 3.51 13.37 -2.29
C TRP A 339 3.93 13.82 -0.88
N SER A 340 3.26 14.84 -0.33
CA SER A 340 3.73 15.54 0.88
C SER A 340 3.32 14.85 2.17
N ILE A 341 2.15 14.20 2.20
CA ILE A 341 1.61 13.61 3.41
C ILE A 341 2.06 12.15 3.53
N ARG A 342 2.82 11.85 4.58
CA ARG A 342 3.48 10.55 4.75
C ARG A 342 2.59 9.46 5.34
N THR A 343 1.55 9.84 6.08
CA THR A 343 0.64 8.92 6.77
C THR A 343 -0.66 8.73 5.98
N LEU A 344 -1.14 7.49 5.85
CA LEU A 344 -2.39 7.20 5.15
C LEU A 344 -3.61 7.94 5.76
N PRO A 345 -3.83 7.95 7.11
CA PRO A 345 -4.96 8.67 7.70
C PRO A 345 -4.91 10.17 7.42
N GLY A 346 -3.72 10.78 7.54
CA GLY A 346 -3.55 12.20 7.22
C GLY A 346 -3.90 12.51 5.76
N ALA A 347 -3.45 11.68 4.81
CA ALA A 347 -3.76 11.88 3.40
C ALA A 347 -5.27 11.82 3.13
N LEU A 348 -5.98 10.88 3.75
CA LEU A 348 -7.43 10.77 3.64
C LEU A 348 -8.14 12.01 4.17
N VAL A 349 -7.74 12.54 5.33
CA VAL A 349 -8.34 13.76 5.91
C VAL A 349 -8.18 14.95 4.95
N PHE A 350 -6.98 15.21 4.44
CA PHE A 350 -6.76 16.35 3.55
C PHE A 350 -7.43 16.18 2.19
N ILE A 351 -7.51 14.96 1.65
CA ILE A 351 -8.27 14.68 0.43
C ILE A 351 -9.77 14.94 0.66
N SER A 352 -10.34 14.49 1.79
CA SER A 352 -11.73 14.77 2.14
C SER A 352 -12.01 16.26 2.27
N ILE A 353 -11.13 17.02 2.91
CA ILE A 353 -11.23 18.49 3.00
C ILE A 353 -11.21 19.12 1.60
N ALA A 354 -10.30 18.67 0.74
CA ALA A 354 -10.21 19.13 -0.64
C ALA A 354 -11.50 18.82 -1.44
N VAL A 355 -12.06 17.61 -1.32
CA VAL A 355 -13.35 17.26 -1.95
C VAL A 355 -14.48 18.16 -1.45
N ILE A 356 -14.59 18.37 -0.14
CA ILE A 356 -15.60 19.28 0.44
C ILE A 356 -15.42 20.70 -0.10
N SER A 357 -14.18 21.16 -0.26
CA SER A 357 -13.90 22.50 -0.81
C SER A 357 -14.31 22.63 -2.28
N ILE A 358 -14.11 21.59 -3.11
CA ILE A 358 -14.60 21.57 -4.49
C ILE A 358 -16.13 21.69 -4.51
N LEU A 359 -16.81 20.90 -3.69
CA LEU A 359 -18.28 20.91 -3.61
C LEU A 359 -18.80 22.27 -3.11
N ALA A 360 -18.18 22.83 -2.08
CA ALA A 360 -18.56 24.14 -1.56
C ALA A 360 -18.33 25.26 -2.59
N MET A 361 -17.22 25.22 -3.33
CA MET A 361 -16.90 26.24 -4.31
C MET A 361 -17.81 26.17 -5.54
N THR A 362 -18.08 24.96 -6.04
CA THR A 362 -19.01 24.74 -7.16
C THR A 362 -20.44 25.14 -6.80
N TYR A 363 -20.89 24.85 -5.56
CA TYR A 363 -22.18 25.35 -5.07
C TYR A 363 -22.19 26.89 -4.93
N GLY A 364 -21.13 27.50 -4.41
CA GLY A 364 -21.01 28.96 -4.32
C GLY A 364 -21.08 29.65 -5.68
N LEU A 365 -20.38 29.12 -6.68
CA LEU A 365 -20.47 29.57 -8.07
C LEU A 365 -21.88 29.40 -8.64
N PHE A 366 -22.55 28.28 -8.31
CA PHE A 366 -23.91 28.01 -8.74
C PHE A 366 -24.90 29.07 -8.24
N LEU A 367 -24.76 29.51 -6.99
CA LEU A 367 -25.62 30.56 -6.40
C LEU A 367 -25.51 31.90 -7.13
N VAL A 368 -24.35 32.20 -7.72
CA VAL A 368 -24.11 33.45 -8.47
C VAL A 368 -24.33 33.31 -9.98
N GLY A 369 -24.84 32.16 -10.45
CA GLY A 369 -25.21 31.96 -11.86
C GLY A 369 -24.24 31.09 -12.66
N TRP A 370 -23.17 30.54 -12.07
CA TRP A 370 -22.18 29.75 -12.80
C TRP A 370 -22.23 28.28 -12.41
N TRP A 371 -22.57 27.41 -13.36
CA TRP A 371 -22.48 25.98 -13.19
C TRP A 371 -21.08 25.48 -13.55
N ALA A 372 -20.26 25.28 -12.52
CA ALA A 372 -18.96 24.62 -12.63
C ALA A 372 -19.10 23.11 -12.32
N ILE A 373 -18.42 22.28 -13.12
CA ILE A 373 -18.36 20.82 -12.92
C ILE A 373 -17.63 20.45 -11.62
N ALA A 374 -18.09 19.38 -10.96
CA ALA A 374 -17.56 18.95 -9.67
C ALA A 374 -16.99 17.53 -9.70
N VAL A 375 -17.52 16.63 -10.55
CA VAL A 375 -17.12 15.22 -10.60
C VAL A 375 -15.70 15.09 -11.17
N SER A 376 -15.44 15.70 -12.33
CA SER A 376 -14.12 15.58 -12.99
C SER A 376 -12.96 16.08 -12.11
N PRO A 377 -13.04 17.25 -11.44
CA PRO A 377 -12.01 17.71 -10.50
C PRO A 377 -11.84 16.80 -9.28
N VAL A 378 -12.93 16.24 -8.73
CA VAL A 378 -12.86 15.30 -7.60
C VAL A 378 -12.14 14.01 -8.00
N LEU A 379 -12.48 13.45 -9.18
CA LEU A 379 -11.78 12.27 -9.71
C LEU A 379 -10.30 12.58 -9.98
N ALA A 380 -9.99 13.78 -10.47
CA ALA A 380 -8.63 14.22 -10.74
C ALA A 380 -7.80 14.34 -9.46
N LEU A 381 -8.37 14.95 -8.42
CA LEU A 381 -7.79 15.03 -7.09
C LEU A 381 -7.48 13.64 -6.53
N ILE A 382 -8.46 12.74 -6.49
CA ILE A 382 -8.31 11.42 -5.89
C ILE A 382 -7.34 10.55 -6.70
N GLY A 383 -7.50 10.50 -8.03
CA GLY A 383 -6.66 9.69 -8.91
C GLY A 383 -5.20 10.12 -8.90
N SER A 384 -4.93 11.43 -8.95
CA SER A 384 -3.57 11.96 -8.88
C SER A 384 -2.92 11.77 -7.51
N ALA A 385 -3.69 11.93 -6.42
CA ALA A 385 -3.20 11.65 -5.07
C ALA A 385 -2.83 10.19 -4.89
N PHE A 386 -3.65 9.28 -5.40
CA PHE A 386 -3.37 7.84 -5.36
C PHE A 386 -2.10 7.48 -6.13
N LEU A 387 -1.96 7.94 -7.37
CA LEU A 387 -0.78 7.65 -8.19
C LEU A 387 0.51 8.26 -7.61
N SER A 388 0.46 9.51 -7.18
CA SER A 388 1.59 10.20 -6.53
C SER A 388 2.03 9.46 -5.27
N ARG A 389 1.07 9.02 -4.44
CA ARG A 389 1.33 8.26 -3.23
C ARG A 389 2.01 6.93 -3.51
N ASN A 390 1.48 6.17 -4.48
CA ASN A 390 2.06 4.88 -4.86
C ASN A 390 3.48 5.04 -5.42
N TYR A 391 3.70 6.04 -6.25
CA TYR A 391 5.03 6.37 -6.77
C TYR A 391 6.03 6.67 -5.64
N TRP A 392 5.63 7.46 -4.64
CA TRP A 392 6.47 7.77 -3.48
C TRP A 392 6.80 6.53 -2.64
N VAL A 393 5.80 5.67 -2.36
CA VAL A 393 5.99 4.42 -1.61
C VAL A 393 6.96 3.49 -2.34
N TRP A 394 6.76 3.28 -3.64
CA TRP A 394 7.63 2.45 -4.47
C TRP A 394 9.07 2.96 -4.48
N HIS A 395 9.26 4.28 -4.64
CA HIS A 395 10.60 4.86 -4.63
C HIS A 395 11.29 4.73 -3.26
N THR A 396 10.55 4.94 -2.16
CA THR A 396 11.09 4.81 -0.80
C THR A 396 11.44 3.36 -0.48
N LEU A 397 10.59 2.41 -0.87
CA LEU A 397 10.84 0.98 -0.71
C LEU A 397 12.09 0.54 -1.50
N LYS A 398 12.25 1.04 -2.72
CA LYS A 398 13.44 0.77 -3.54
C LYS A 398 14.73 1.25 -2.87
N GLN A 399 14.72 2.46 -2.30
CA GLN A 399 15.88 3.00 -1.58
C GLN A 399 16.18 2.22 -0.29
N ALA A 400 15.15 1.82 0.45
CA ALA A 400 15.30 1.01 1.66
C ALA A 400 15.89 -0.36 1.35
N ASN A 401 15.45 -1.02 0.28
CA ASN A 401 15.99 -2.31 -0.16
C ASN A 401 17.46 -2.22 -0.56
N GLN A 402 17.87 -1.19 -1.30
CA GLN A 402 19.28 -0.98 -1.66
C GLN A 402 20.17 -0.77 -0.43
N LEU A 403 19.68 0.01 0.55
CA LEU A 403 20.42 0.20 1.81
C LEU A 403 20.49 -1.09 2.63
N LEU A 404 19.42 -1.88 2.62
CA LEU A 404 19.38 -3.17 3.29
C LEU A 404 20.39 -4.14 2.66
N GLU A 405 20.45 -4.22 1.34
CA GLU A 405 21.43 -5.04 0.61
C GLU A 405 22.87 -4.67 0.99
N LEU A 406 23.18 -3.37 1.05
CA LEU A 406 24.52 -2.90 1.48
C LEU A 406 24.83 -3.30 2.93
N LYS A 407 23.87 -3.14 3.85
CA LYS A 407 24.07 -3.55 5.26
C LYS A 407 24.22 -5.07 5.40
N VAL A 408 23.49 -5.84 4.60
CA VAL A 408 23.62 -7.30 4.58
C VAL A 408 25.01 -7.70 4.08
N GLN A 409 25.53 -7.05 3.04
CA GLN A 409 26.89 -7.29 2.55
C GLN A 409 27.95 -6.94 3.61
N GLU A 410 27.84 -5.79 4.26
CA GLU A 410 28.75 -5.35 5.33
C GLU A 410 28.78 -6.36 6.48
N ARG A 411 27.60 -6.79 6.97
CA ARG A 411 27.49 -7.80 8.04
C ARG A 411 28.01 -9.16 7.62
N THR A 412 27.81 -9.54 6.36
CA THR A 412 28.32 -10.81 5.84
C THR A 412 29.85 -10.79 5.81
N GLN A 413 30.47 -9.67 5.40
CA GLN A 413 31.92 -9.53 5.43
C GLN A 413 32.47 -9.54 6.86
N GLU A 414 31.84 -8.81 7.80
CA GLU A 414 32.23 -8.82 9.21
C GLU A 414 32.18 -10.24 9.81
N LEU A 415 31.15 -11.02 9.46
CA LEU A 415 31.03 -12.40 9.89
C LEU A 415 32.11 -13.30 9.26
N MET A 416 32.44 -13.10 7.98
CA MET A 416 33.53 -13.83 7.32
C MET A 416 34.88 -13.55 7.98
N ASP A 417 35.19 -12.28 8.28
CA ASP A 417 36.45 -11.89 8.93
C ASP A 417 36.55 -12.47 10.35
N LYS A 418 35.45 -12.43 11.13
CA LYS A 418 35.40 -13.05 12.46
C LYS A 418 35.55 -14.56 12.40
N ASN A 419 34.90 -15.23 11.45
CA ASN A 419 35.06 -16.68 11.27
C ASN A 419 36.51 -17.03 10.92
N ALA A 420 37.14 -16.30 10.01
CA ALA A 420 38.56 -16.51 9.69
C ALA A 420 39.47 -16.31 10.91
N ALA A 421 39.22 -15.28 11.73
CA ALA A 421 39.98 -15.04 12.96
C ALA A 421 39.74 -16.14 14.01
N LEU A 422 38.50 -16.63 14.14
CA LEU A 422 38.16 -17.75 15.03
C LEU A 422 38.86 -19.04 14.60
N GLU A 423 38.90 -19.34 13.30
CA GLU A 423 39.62 -20.50 12.76
C GLU A 423 41.12 -20.39 13.05
N GLN A 424 41.73 -19.22 12.85
CA GLN A 424 43.14 -18.98 13.20
C GLN A 424 43.41 -19.15 14.70
N ALA A 425 42.56 -18.60 15.56
CA ALA A 425 42.69 -18.73 17.01
C ALA A 425 42.56 -20.20 17.46
N SER A 426 41.62 -20.94 16.87
CA SER A 426 41.43 -22.37 17.13
C SER A 426 42.68 -23.17 16.75
N HIS A 427 43.24 -22.94 15.57
CA HIS A 427 44.45 -23.64 15.12
C HIS A 427 45.65 -23.30 16.02
N ALA A 428 45.84 -22.03 16.40
CA ALA A 428 46.92 -21.61 17.29
C ALA A 428 46.80 -22.26 18.68
N ALA A 429 45.58 -22.34 19.22
CA ALA A 429 45.31 -23.01 20.49
C ALA A 429 45.63 -24.50 20.43
N GLU A 430 45.29 -25.17 19.33
CA GLU A 430 45.60 -26.59 19.13
C GLU A 430 47.11 -26.85 19.08
N THR A 431 47.86 -26.04 18.32
CA THR A 431 49.33 -26.15 18.23
C THR A 431 50.02 -25.88 19.57
N ALA A 432 49.56 -24.86 20.32
CA ALA A 432 50.09 -24.56 21.64
C ALA A 432 49.86 -25.73 22.61
N ASN A 433 48.67 -26.35 22.57
CA ASN A 433 48.35 -27.50 23.39
C ASN A 433 49.25 -28.72 23.07
N GLN A 434 49.49 -29.00 21.78
CA GLN A 434 50.41 -30.07 21.35
C GLN A 434 51.84 -29.85 21.86
N THR A 435 52.34 -28.60 21.81
CA THR A 435 53.69 -28.27 22.27
C THR A 435 53.82 -28.42 23.79
N LEU A 436 52.82 -27.97 24.55
CA LEU A 436 52.77 -28.15 26.00
C LEU A 436 52.77 -29.63 26.39
N HIS A 437 52.00 -30.46 25.67
CA HIS A 437 51.98 -31.91 25.90
C HIS A 437 53.34 -32.57 25.66
N HIS A 438 54.11 -32.12 24.68
CA HIS A 438 55.44 -32.63 24.41
C HIS A 438 56.44 -32.24 25.51
N LEU A 439 56.52 -30.95 25.86
CA LEU A 439 57.43 -30.43 26.89
C LEU A 439 57.19 -31.02 28.28
N ALA A 440 55.94 -31.32 28.63
CA ALA A 440 55.61 -31.89 29.93
C ALA A 440 56.08 -33.34 30.11
N ARG A 441 56.36 -34.09 29.02
CA ARG A 441 56.61 -35.54 29.04
C ARG A 441 58.05 -35.96 28.77
N THR A 442 58.87 -35.07 28.23
CA THR A 442 60.27 -35.35 27.88
C THR A 442 61.25 -34.75 28.88
N ASP A 443 62.44 -35.34 28.99
CA ASP A 443 63.58 -34.77 29.71
C ASP A 443 64.37 -33.85 28.76
N GLU A 444 64.62 -32.61 29.17
CA GLU A 444 65.22 -31.57 28.32
C GLU A 444 66.64 -31.92 27.84
N LEU A 445 67.43 -32.61 28.67
CA LEU A 445 68.81 -32.96 28.34
C LEU A 445 68.89 -34.19 27.43
N THR A 446 68.10 -35.21 27.74
CA THR A 446 68.27 -36.56 27.15
C THR A 446 67.25 -36.90 26.07
N GLN A 447 66.18 -36.11 25.93
CA GLN A 447 65.12 -36.28 24.91
C GLN A 447 64.41 -37.65 24.95
N VAL A 448 64.54 -38.35 26.07
CA VAL A 448 63.73 -39.52 26.46
C VAL A 448 62.64 -39.08 27.43
N ALA A 449 61.76 -39.98 27.85
CA ALA A 449 60.71 -39.63 28.81
C ALA A 449 61.31 -39.12 30.13
N ASN A 450 60.67 -38.14 30.76
CA ASN A 450 61.05 -37.73 32.10
C ASN A 450 60.46 -38.69 33.15
N ARG A 451 60.96 -38.61 34.39
CA ARG A 451 60.50 -39.45 35.51
C ARG A 451 58.99 -39.36 35.75
N ARG A 452 58.39 -38.18 35.58
CA ARG A 452 56.94 -37.99 35.76
C ARG A 452 56.16 -38.82 34.74
N PHE A 453 56.51 -38.71 33.46
CA PHE A 453 55.85 -39.48 32.42
C PHE A 453 56.12 -40.98 32.55
N PHE A 454 57.32 -41.38 32.98
CA PHE A 454 57.59 -42.77 33.34
C PHE A 454 56.61 -43.31 34.39
N ASN A 455 56.39 -42.59 35.50
CA ASN A 455 55.48 -43.05 36.55
C ASN A 455 54.04 -43.19 36.01
N GLU A 456 53.58 -42.20 35.25
CA GLU A 456 52.25 -42.23 34.62
C GLU A 456 52.10 -43.42 33.65
N TYR A 457 53.12 -43.67 32.82
CA TYR A 457 53.11 -44.76 31.85
C TYR A 457 53.25 -46.13 32.53
N LEU A 458 54.02 -46.23 33.61
CA LEU A 458 54.15 -47.46 34.39
C LEU A 458 52.81 -47.87 35.00
N GLU A 459 52.07 -46.94 35.60
CA GLU A 459 50.72 -47.21 36.13
C GLU A 459 49.76 -47.68 35.02
N GLN A 460 49.82 -47.04 33.84
CA GLN A 460 49.00 -47.42 32.68
C GLN A 460 49.31 -48.85 32.21
N GLU A 461 50.58 -49.15 31.98
CA GLU A 461 50.99 -50.47 31.51
C GLU A 461 50.82 -51.54 32.60
N TRP A 462 50.94 -51.17 33.88
CA TRP A 462 50.63 -52.07 34.99
C TRP A 462 49.18 -52.55 34.94
N HIS A 463 48.23 -51.62 34.81
CA HIS A 463 46.81 -51.98 34.68
C HIS A 463 46.53 -52.80 33.41
N ARG A 464 47.17 -52.45 32.29
CA ARG A 464 47.02 -53.19 31.02
C ARG A 464 47.53 -54.63 31.15
N MET A 465 48.72 -54.81 31.71
CA MET A 465 49.33 -56.13 31.90
C MET A 465 48.61 -56.97 32.96
N LEU A 466 48.07 -56.34 34.01
CA LEU A 466 47.20 -56.98 35.01
C LEU A 466 45.93 -57.56 34.37
N GLN A 467 45.29 -56.81 33.47
CA GLN A 467 44.09 -57.29 32.77
C GLN A 467 44.42 -58.38 31.75
N ALA A 468 45.51 -58.21 31.00
CA ALA A 468 45.92 -59.15 29.96
C ALA A 468 46.60 -60.41 30.52
N GLN A 469 46.98 -60.42 31.80
CA GLN A 469 47.78 -61.48 32.44
C GLN A 469 49.12 -61.72 31.71
N LEU A 470 49.75 -60.64 31.28
CA LEU A 470 51.02 -60.64 30.53
C LEU A 470 52.17 -60.09 31.39
N PRO A 471 53.43 -60.47 31.09
CA PRO A 471 54.58 -60.02 31.86
C PRO A 471 54.92 -58.55 31.60
N LEU A 472 55.29 -57.83 32.65
CA LEU A 472 55.85 -56.48 32.61
C LEU A 472 57.27 -56.53 33.17
N ALA A 473 58.24 -56.06 32.40
CA ALA A 473 59.62 -55.98 32.85
C ALA A 473 60.13 -54.55 32.95
N LEU A 474 61.00 -54.30 33.93
CA LEU A 474 61.76 -53.08 34.10
C LEU A 474 63.25 -53.37 33.98
N VAL A 475 63.96 -52.45 33.35
CA VAL A 475 65.42 -52.40 33.34
C VAL A 475 65.85 -51.07 33.93
N LEU A 476 66.40 -51.07 35.13
CA LEU A 476 66.98 -49.88 35.76
C LEU A 476 68.48 -49.87 35.49
N ILE A 477 68.99 -48.74 35.02
CA ILE A 477 70.29 -48.59 34.42
C ILE A 477 71.00 -47.44 35.12
N ASP A 478 72.23 -47.67 35.54
CA ASP A 478 73.09 -46.64 36.13
C ASP A 478 74.44 -46.61 35.42
N ILE A 479 74.93 -45.41 35.14
CA ILE A 479 76.24 -45.22 34.52
C ILE A 479 77.34 -45.40 35.56
N ASP A 480 78.19 -46.40 35.35
CA ASP A 480 79.23 -46.74 36.32
C ASP A 480 80.23 -45.60 36.52
N PHE A 481 80.45 -45.23 37.78
CA PHE A 481 81.40 -44.19 38.17
C PHE A 481 81.14 -42.83 37.50
N PHE A 482 79.88 -42.47 37.23
CA PHE A 482 79.55 -41.23 36.52
C PHE A 482 79.97 -39.96 37.27
N LYS A 483 79.92 -39.96 38.61
CA LYS A 483 80.48 -38.86 39.40
C LYS A 483 81.97 -38.63 39.10
N LEU A 484 82.78 -39.69 39.05
CA LEU A 484 84.20 -39.59 38.68
C LEU A 484 84.37 -39.14 37.23
N TYR A 485 83.48 -39.55 36.33
CA TYR A 485 83.46 -39.05 34.96
C TYR A 485 83.28 -37.53 34.93
N ASN A 486 82.29 -37.00 35.65
CA ASN A 486 82.04 -35.56 35.75
C ASN A 486 83.19 -34.81 36.43
N ASP A 487 83.76 -35.37 37.50
CA ASP A 487 84.90 -34.77 38.20
C ASP A 487 86.14 -34.69 37.29
N THR A 488 86.26 -35.59 36.30
CA THR A 488 87.39 -35.65 35.37
C THR A 488 87.20 -34.79 34.12
N TYR A 489 86.01 -34.86 33.50
CA TYR A 489 85.75 -34.25 32.19
C TYR A 489 84.89 -32.98 32.27
N GLY A 490 84.36 -32.65 33.46
CA GLY A 490 83.45 -31.56 33.71
C GLY A 490 81.99 -31.89 33.38
N HIS A 491 81.06 -31.21 34.07
CA HIS A 491 79.62 -31.38 33.88
C HIS A 491 79.15 -31.26 32.41
N PRO A 492 79.64 -30.32 31.58
CA PRO A 492 79.24 -30.25 30.17
C PRO A 492 79.57 -31.51 29.35
N ALA A 493 80.70 -32.16 29.63
CA ALA A 493 81.06 -33.43 29.00
C ALA A 493 80.19 -34.59 29.53
N GLY A 494 79.82 -34.52 30.82
CA GLY A 494 78.81 -35.38 31.43
C GLY A 494 77.45 -35.32 30.75
N ASP A 495 76.96 -34.11 30.48
CA ASP A 495 75.68 -33.87 29.82
C ASP A 495 75.66 -34.47 28.40
N VAL A 496 76.74 -34.28 27.64
CA VAL A 496 76.92 -34.92 26.32
C VAL A 496 76.97 -36.44 26.44
N CYS A 497 77.60 -36.96 27.50
CA CYS A 497 77.63 -38.39 27.78
C CYS A 497 76.22 -38.93 28.06
N LEU A 498 75.43 -38.28 28.90
CA LEU A 498 74.05 -38.64 29.20
C LEU A 498 73.17 -38.64 27.95
N ALA A 499 73.28 -37.62 27.10
CA ALA A 499 72.55 -37.54 25.84
C ALA A 499 72.91 -38.69 24.88
N LYS A 500 74.20 -39.07 24.81
CA LYS A 500 74.67 -40.21 24.00
C LYS A 500 74.15 -41.54 24.54
N VAL A 501 74.20 -41.74 25.86
CA VAL A 501 73.64 -42.94 26.52
C VAL A 501 72.14 -43.02 26.25
N ALA A 502 71.39 -41.95 26.48
CA ALA A 502 69.94 -41.92 26.24
C ALA A 502 69.58 -42.24 24.78
N SER A 503 70.31 -41.67 23.82
CA SER A 503 70.14 -41.97 22.39
C SER A 503 70.42 -43.44 22.07
N SER A 504 71.47 -43.99 22.68
CA SER A 504 71.85 -45.41 22.53
C SER A 504 70.79 -46.35 23.11
N LEU A 505 70.22 -46.02 24.27
CA LEU A 505 69.10 -46.75 24.88
C LEU A 505 67.87 -46.71 23.97
N LYS A 506 67.49 -45.53 23.48
CA LYS A 506 66.33 -45.32 22.60
C LYS A 506 66.46 -46.04 21.25
N LEU A 507 67.68 -46.20 20.71
CA LEU A 507 67.93 -46.95 19.48
C LEU A 507 67.91 -48.48 19.69
N THR A 508 68.25 -48.93 20.90
CA THR A 508 68.30 -50.35 21.25
C THR A 508 66.90 -50.90 21.55
N VAL A 509 66.05 -50.07 22.16
CA VAL A 509 64.66 -50.37 22.49
C VAL A 509 63.77 -50.04 21.29
N LYS A 510 63.21 -51.07 20.64
CA LYS A 510 62.62 -50.94 19.30
C LYS A 510 61.10 -51.06 19.24
N ARG A 511 60.43 -51.55 20.28
CA ARG A 511 58.98 -51.76 20.22
C ARG A 511 58.24 -50.45 20.53
N PRO A 512 57.09 -50.19 19.88
CA PRO A 512 56.31 -48.97 20.09
C PRO A 512 55.85 -48.76 21.54
N ASP A 513 55.58 -49.86 22.25
CA ASP A 513 55.09 -49.82 23.64
C ASP A 513 56.21 -49.78 24.68
N ASP A 514 57.48 -49.93 24.26
CA ASP A 514 58.60 -49.83 25.17
C ASP A 514 58.91 -48.35 25.47
N LEU A 515 59.16 -48.01 26.73
CA LEU A 515 59.47 -46.63 27.13
C LEU A 515 60.86 -46.55 27.73
N VAL A 516 61.72 -45.71 27.15
CA VAL A 516 62.98 -45.28 27.79
C VAL A 516 62.72 -43.96 28.51
N ALA A 517 63.12 -43.88 29.78
CA ALA A 517 63.01 -42.67 30.58
C ALA A 517 64.29 -42.38 31.37
N ARG A 518 64.55 -41.11 31.65
CA ARG A 518 65.57 -40.69 32.61
C ARG A 518 64.93 -40.70 34.00
N TYR A 519 65.43 -41.57 34.87
CA TYR A 519 64.85 -41.81 36.20
C TYR A 519 65.37 -40.79 37.23
N GLY A 520 66.63 -40.39 37.14
CA GLY A 520 67.22 -39.32 37.95
C GLY A 520 68.73 -39.22 37.76
N GLY A 521 69.29 -38.01 37.66
CA GLY A 521 70.75 -37.83 37.50
C GLY A 521 71.31 -38.60 36.30
N GLU A 522 72.09 -39.65 36.59
CA GLU A 522 72.70 -40.61 35.67
C GLU A 522 71.94 -41.93 35.48
N GLU A 523 70.79 -42.07 36.13
CA GLU A 523 69.95 -43.26 36.09
C GLU A 523 68.91 -43.19 34.97
N PHE A 524 68.81 -44.27 34.22
CA PHE A 524 67.78 -44.49 33.20
C PHE A 524 66.93 -45.69 33.57
N ILE A 525 65.68 -45.68 33.16
CA ILE A 525 64.79 -46.82 33.35
C ILE A 525 64.05 -47.11 32.05
N ILE A 526 63.85 -48.40 31.79
CA ILE A 526 63.14 -48.87 30.60
C ILE A 526 61.96 -49.72 31.06
N ILE A 527 60.77 -49.41 30.53
CA ILE A 527 59.56 -50.22 30.68
C ILE A 527 59.43 -51.09 29.42
N LEU A 528 59.29 -52.39 29.60
CA LEU A 528 59.12 -53.38 28.53
C LEU A 528 57.81 -54.15 28.75
N PRO A 529 56.67 -53.66 28.22
CA PRO A 529 55.40 -54.37 28.30
C PRO A 529 55.45 -55.69 27.53
N ASN A 530 54.68 -56.68 27.99
CA ASN A 530 54.59 -58.02 27.42
C ASN A 530 55.97 -58.64 27.09
N THR A 531 56.92 -58.47 28.02
CA THR A 531 58.29 -58.94 27.83
C THR A 531 58.69 -59.81 29.02
N PRO A 532 58.77 -61.14 28.84
CA PRO A 532 59.27 -62.03 29.87
C PRO A 532 60.72 -61.71 30.26
N LEU A 533 61.16 -62.17 31.43
CA LEU A 533 62.49 -61.90 31.98
C LEU A 533 63.63 -62.20 31.00
N ALA A 534 63.55 -63.32 30.27
CA ALA A 534 64.55 -63.68 29.27
C ALA A 534 64.67 -62.64 28.15
N GLY A 535 63.55 -62.07 27.69
CA GLY A 535 63.54 -61.00 26.69
C GLY A 535 64.09 -59.69 27.26
N ALA A 536 63.74 -59.35 28.52
CA ALA A 536 64.27 -58.17 29.19
C ALA A 536 65.80 -58.25 29.38
N MET A 537 66.32 -59.43 29.72
CA MET A 537 67.75 -59.69 29.81
C MET A 537 68.46 -59.60 28.46
N GLN A 538 67.81 -60.00 27.36
CA GLN A 538 68.34 -59.79 26.00
C GLN A 538 68.44 -58.30 25.68
N VAL A 539 67.43 -57.50 26.03
CA VAL A 539 67.46 -56.03 25.86
C VAL A 539 68.60 -55.41 26.68
N ALA A 540 68.74 -55.79 27.95
CA ALA A 540 69.84 -55.32 28.79
C ALA A 540 71.22 -55.70 28.21
N THR A 541 71.38 -56.93 27.73
CA THR A 541 72.64 -57.39 27.09
C THR A 541 72.94 -56.64 25.79
N ALA A 542 71.91 -56.36 25.00
CA ALA A 542 72.03 -55.56 23.78
C ALA A 542 72.46 -54.12 24.10
N ILE A 543 71.85 -53.50 25.12
CA ILE A 543 72.22 -52.17 25.62
C ILE A 543 73.69 -52.15 26.05
N GLN A 544 74.10 -53.13 26.86
CA GLN A 544 75.48 -53.23 27.33
C GLN A 544 76.47 -53.32 26.17
N SER A 545 76.18 -54.19 25.20
CA SER A 545 77.03 -54.40 24.02
C SER A 545 77.12 -53.14 23.17
N HIS A 546 76.01 -52.43 23.00
CA HIS A 546 75.95 -51.21 22.21
C HIS A 546 76.69 -50.05 22.88
N ILE A 547 76.60 -49.92 24.21
CA ILE A 547 77.34 -48.89 24.96
C ILE A 547 78.84 -49.15 24.94
N ARG A 548 79.27 -50.41 25.10
CA ARG A 548 80.68 -50.79 24.93
C ARG A 548 81.19 -50.48 23.53
N PHE A 549 80.36 -50.68 22.50
CA PHE A 549 80.71 -50.34 21.11
C PHE A 549 80.93 -48.84 20.89
N LEU A 550 80.24 -47.96 21.63
CA LEU A 550 80.45 -46.51 21.53
C LEU A 550 81.85 -46.07 21.99
N GLN A 551 82.56 -46.90 22.76
CA GLN A 551 83.93 -46.63 23.24
C GLN A 551 84.09 -45.21 23.82
N ILE A 552 83.13 -44.79 24.66
CA ILE A 552 83.19 -43.47 25.32
C ILE A 552 84.31 -43.53 26.36
N PRO A 553 85.37 -42.71 26.28
CA PRO A 553 86.51 -42.81 27.20
C PRO A 553 86.13 -42.51 28.65
N HIS A 554 86.48 -43.39 29.59
CA HIS A 554 86.31 -43.20 31.03
C HIS A 554 87.61 -43.56 31.77
N ARG A 555 88.62 -42.69 31.69
CA ARG A 555 89.99 -43.01 32.15
C ARG A 555 90.12 -43.23 33.66
N CYS A 556 89.18 -42.71 34.45
CA CYS A 556 89.19 -42.81 35.91
C CYS A 556 88.25 -43.91 36.43
N SER A 557 87.62 -44.67 35.53
CA SER A 557 86.87 -45.86 35.91
C SER A 557 87.81 -46.96 36.40
N GLN A 558 87.42 -47.62 37.48
CA GLN A 558 88.21 -48.67 38.11
C GLN A 558 88.02 -50.05 37.45
N ILE A 559 87.09 -50.16 36.48
CA ILE A 559 86.65 -51.42 35.90
C ILE A 559 86.89 -51.53 34.39
N SER A 560 87.02 -50.40 33.68
CA SER A 560 87.18 -50.37 32.21
C SER A 560 87.73 -49.00 31.76
N PRO A 561 88.55 -48.90 30.70
CA PRO A 561 88.94 -47.61 30.12
C PRO A 561 87.79 -46.91 29.37
N TRP A 562 86.65 -47.57 29.22
CA TRP A 562 85.44 -47.07 28.54
C TRP A 562 84.27 -46.94 29.52
N LEU A 563 83.28 -46.12 29.19
CA LEU A 563 82.02 -46.00 29.92
C LEU A 563 81.27 -47.33 29.92
N THR A 564 80.79 -47.75 31.09
CA THR A 564 80.02 -48.99 31.28
C THR A 564 78.75 -48.70 32.06
N LEU A 565 77.82 -49.65 32.02
CA LEU A 565 76.54 -49.57 32.72
C LEU A 565 76.38 -50.75 33.67
N SER A 566 75.87 -50.48 34.86
CA SER A 566 75.25 -51.49 35.72
C SER A 566 73.75 -51.48 35.47
N MET A 567 73.14 -52.66 35.34
CA MET A 567 71.71 -52.79 35.08
C MET A 567 71.06 -53.80 36.03
N GLY A 568 69.97 -53.39 36.66
CA GLY A 568 69.04 -54.28 37.33
C GLY A 568 67.91 -54.63 36.37
N VAL A 569 67.49 -55.90 36.37
CA VAL A 569 66.34 -56.36 35.58
C VAL A 569 65.36 -57.08 36.50
N ALA A 570 64.09 -56.66 36.47
CA ALA A 570 63.01 -57.34 37.17
C ALA A 570 61.83 -57.54 36.23
N CYS A 571 61.14 -58.65 36.37
CA CYS A 571 59.97 -58.99 35.56
C CYS A 571 58.90 -59.60 36.47
N ILE A 572 57.65 -59.21 36.25
CA ILE A 572 56.50 -59.77 36.98
C ILE A 572 55.30 -59.88 36.06
N VAL A 573 54.41 -60.85 36.32
CA VAL A 573 53.04 -60.79 35.80
C VAL A 573 52.22 -60.10 36.90
N PRO A 574 51.69 -58.88 36.68
CA PRO A 574 50.96 -58.16 37.71
C PRO A 574 49.77 -58.96 38.25
N THR A 575 49.56 -58.88 39.57
CA THR A 575 48.39 -59.46 40.26
C THR A 575 47.76 -58.41 41.16
N SER A 576 46.57 -58.69 41.73
CA SER A 576 45.93 -57.81 42.69
C SER A 576 46.71 -57.64 44.01
N GLN A 577 47.73 -58.48 44.25
CA GLN A 577 48.57 -58.45 45.46
C GLN A 577 49.92 -57.76 45.24
N THR A 578 50.26 -57.40 44.00
CA THR A 578 51.53 -56.74 43.67
C THR A 578 51.27 -55.29 43.23
N SER A 579 52.31 -54.45 43.25
CA SER A 579 52.19 -53.03 42.86
C SER A 579 53.34 -52.59 41.95
N PRO A 580 53.17 -51.50 41.18
CA PRO A 580 54.26 -50.88 40.42
C PRO A 580 55.48 -50.57 41.28
N ALA A 581 55.25 -50.02 42.48
CA ALA A 581 56.30 -49.71 43.44
C ALA A 581 57.11 -50.94 43.86
N TYR A 582 56.45 -52.11 43.99
CA TYR A 582 57.13 -53.37 44.27
C TYR A 582 58.06 -53.78 43.12
N LEU A 583 57.63 -53.65 41.86
CA LEU A 583 58.49 -53.97 40.70
C LEU A 583 59.69 -53.01 40.60
N VAL A 584 59.50 -51.73 40.96
CA VAL A 584 60.59 -50.73 41.02
C VAL A 584 61.60 -51.07 42.12
N ASP A 585 61.15 -51.45 43.31
CA ASP A 585 62.03 -51.88 44.41
C ASP A 585 62.87 -53.11 44.02
N LYS A 586 62.27 -54.04 43.29
CA LYS A 586 62.95 -55.25 42.81
C LYS A 586 64.02 -54.96 41.77
N VAL A 587 63.73 -54.10 40.79
CA VAL A 587 64.73 -53.71 39.80
C VAL A 587 65.90 -52.92 40.43
N ASP A 588 65.63 -52.13 41.48
CA ASP A 588 66.66 -51.42 42.24
C ASP A 588 67.56 -52.38 43.05
N GLN A 589 66.98 -53.39 43.70
CA GLN A 589 67.72 -54.46 44.37
C GLN A 589 68.64 -55.20 43.39
N ALA A 590 68.15 -55.53 42.20
CA ALA A 590 68.94 -56.15 41.13
C ALA A 590 70.09 -55.24 40.65
N LEU A 591 69.84 -53.92 40.51
CA LEU A 591 70.87 -52.95 40.13
C LEU A 591 71.95 -52.84 41.21
N TYR A 592 71.56 -52.80 42.48
CA TYR A 592 72.48 -52.79 43.61
C TYR A 592 73.39 -54.03 43.61
N GLN A 593 72.82 -55.21 43.33
CA GLN A 593 73.60 -56.44 43.15
C GLN A 593 74.57 -56.34 41.97
N ALA A 594 74.15 -55.80 40.83
CA ALA A 594 75.01 -55.61 39.66
C ALA A 594 76.24 -54.74 40.00
N LYS A 595 76.02 -53.65 40.74
CA LYS A 595 77.09 -52.76 41.22
C LYS A 595 78.05 -53.49 42.17
N ARG A 596 77.55 -54.30 43.10
CA ARG A 596 78.38 -55.06 44.07
C ARG A 596 79.16 -56.21 43.45
N ALA A 597 78.60 -56.86 42.43
CA ALA A 597 79.24 -57.97 41.75
C ALA A 597 80.41 -57.54 40.83
N GLY A 598 80.75 -56.25 40.82
CA GLY A 598 81.87 -55.70 40.07
C GLY A 598 81.48 -54.78 38.92
N ARG A 599 80.22 -54.34 38.84
CA ARG A 599 79.69 -53.42 37.82
C ARG A 599 79.79 -53.99 36.38
N ASP A 600 79.48 -53.16 35.37
CA ASP A 600 79.45 -53.51 33.95
C ASP A 600 78.77 -54.86 33.67
N ARG A 601 77.51 -54.97 34.10
CA ARG A 601 76.68 -56.18 33.91
C ARG A 601 75.20 -55.90 34.13
N ALA A 602 74.38 -56.77 33.57
CA ALA A 602 72.99 -56.92 33.95
C ALA A 602 72.86 -58.04 34.99
N ILE A 603 72.16 -57.77 36.09
CA ILE A 603 71.69 -58.79 37.02
C ILE A 603 70.17 -58.77 37.02
N SER A 604 69.58 -59.95 36.88
CA SER A 604 68.16 -60.15 37.12
C SER A 604 67.92 -60.64 38.54
N GLU A 605 66.87 -60.15 39.18
CA GLU A 605 66.32 -60.87 40.33
C GLU A 605 65.53 -62.08 39.82
N GLU A 606 66.00 -63.29 40.12
CA GLU A 606 65.24 -64.52 39.83
C GLU A 606 64.01 -64.57 40.74
N LEU A 607 62.87 -64.13 40.22
CA LEU A 607 61.59 -64.36 40.88
C LEU A 607 61.19 -65.82 40.66
N PHE A 608 61.48 -66.66 41.66
CA PHE A 608 61.03 -68.05 41.68
C PHE A 608 59.51 -68.10 41.87
N THR A 609 58.78 -68.50 40.83
CA THR A 609 57.40 -68.95 40.95
C THR A 609 57.38 -70.28 41.72
N GLN A 610 57.35 -70.25 43.05
CA GLN A 610 57.02 -71.44 43.84
C GLN A 610 55.52 -71.49 44.10
N LEU A 611 54.82 -72.35 43.35
CA LEU A 611 53.82 -73.27 43.88
C LEU A 611 53.83 -74.54 42.99
N THR A 612 54.52 -75.58 43.45
CA THR A 612 54.32 -76.97 42.99
C THR A 612 53.97 -77.87 44.18
N GLN A 613 52.77 -78.50 44.07
CA GLN A 613 52.45 -79.91 44.39
C GLN A 613 52.12 -80.32 45.87
N PRO A 614 51.28 -81.36 46.15
CA PRO A 614 51.35 -82.70 45.52
C PRO A 614 50.04 -83.50 45.27
N VAL A 615 50.25 -84.60 44.52
CA VAL A 615 49.35 -85.74 44.21
C VAL A 615 49.29 -86.73 45.39
N HIS A 616 48.09 -87.19 45.83
CA HIS A 616 47.71 -88.62 45.88
C HIS A 616 46.22 -88.88 46.24
N GLN A 617 45.71 -89.98 45.70
CA GLN A 617 44.34 -90.54 45.75
C GLN A 617 43.95 -91.14 47.11
N LEU A 618 42.63 -91.21 47.43
CA LEU A 618 41.85 -92.44 47.73
C LEU A 618 40.44 -92.15 48.30
N LEU A 619 39.43 -92.87 47.75
CA LEU A 619 38.08 -93.18 48.27
C LEU A 619 37.09 -91.98 48.33
N ASP A 620 35.91 -91.97 47.71
CA ASP A 620 34.92 -93.00 47.36
C ASP A 620 34.43 -92.99 45.90
#